data_AF-A0A7J8XZ19-F1
#
_entry.id   AF-A0A7J8XZ19-F1
#
_cell.length_a   1.000
_cell.length_b   1.000
_cell.length_c   1.000
_cell.angle_alpha   90.00
_cell.angle_beta   90.00
_cell.angle_gamma   90.00
#
_symmetry.space_group_name_H-M   'P 1'
#
loop_
_entity.id
_entity.type
_entity.pdbx_description
1 polymer ?
#
loop_
_entity_poly.entity_id
_entity_poly.type
_entity_poly.pdbx_seq_one_letter_code
_entity_poly.pdbx_strand_id
1 'polypeptide(L)'
;MAGAVEIKTASPNVTRRNFDPTAVVPEPLPPVVTAANGEDAGVDKLDKKSREIVLGKNVHTTCFAVTEPEANDEFTGDKEAYMAGVLARYRKSLMERTKHHLGYPYNLDFDYGALAQLQHFSINNLGDPFIESNYGVHSRQFEVGVLDWFA
;
A
#
# COMPACT_ATOMS: atom_id res chain seq x y z
N MET A 1 20.72 -43.37 -34.50
CA MET A 1 19.83 -42.36 -35.12
C MET A 1 18.49 -42.46 -34.42
N ALA A 2 18.16 -41.49 -33.55
CA ALA A 2 16.85 -41.39 -32.91
C ALA A 2 16.17 -40.15 -33.48
N GLY A 3 15.01 -40.34 -34.10
CA GLY A 3 14.24 -39.30 -34.78
C GLY A 3 13.51 -38.38 -33.81
N ALA A 4 13.42 -37.10 -34.21
CA ALA A 4 12.73 -36.05 -33.46
C ALA A 4 11.20 -36.26 -33.48
N VAL A 5 10.56 -36.06 -32.32
CA VAL A 5 9.10 -36.04 -32.19
C VAL A 5 8.63 -34.59 -32.29
N GLU A 6 7.82 -34.31 -33.30
CA GLU A 6 7.26 -32.99 -33.60
C GLU A 6 5.96 -32.79 -32.82
N ILE A 7 5.92 -31.81 -31.91
CA ILE A 7 4.74 -31.50 -31.09
C ILE A 7 3.96 -30.37 -31.78
N LYS A 8 2.77 -30.70 -32.30
CA LYS A 8 1.83 -29.72 -32.88
C LYS A 8 1.19 -28.87 -31.78
N THR A 9 1.48 -27.57 -31.78
CA THR A 9 0.83 -26.59 -30.90
C THR A 9 -0.53 -26.19 -31.47
N ALA A 10 -1.60 -26.39 -30.70
CA ALA A 10 -2.94 -25.88 -31.03
C ALA A 10 -3.06 -24.39 -30.67
N SER A 11 -3.57 -23.58 -31.60
CA SER A 11 -3.83 -22.15 -31.38
C SER A 11 -5.05 -21.94 -30.47
N PRO A 12 -4.98 -21.04 -29.47
CA PRO A 12 -6.16 -20.69 -28.67
C PRO A 12 -7.04 -19.70 -29.45
N ASN A 13 -8.27 -20.13 -29.76
CA ASN A 13 -9.32 -19.26 -30.27
C ASN A 13 -9.75 -18.28 -29.15
N VAL A 14 -9.22 -17.06 -29.17
CA VAL A 14 -9.69 -15.97 -28.30
C VAL A 14 -10.82 -15.26 -29.02
N THR A 15 -12.06 -15.55 -28.64
CA THR A 15 -13.22 -14.73 -29.01
C THR A 15 -13.04 -13.32 -28.47
N ARG A 16 -12.78 -12.35 -29.36
CA ARG A 16 -12.77 -10.92 -29.04
C ARG A 16 -14.17 -10.51 -28.59
N ARG A 17 -14.37 -10.30 -27.28
CA ARG A 17 -15.49 -9.50 -26.80
C ARG A 17 -15.12 -8.04 -27.01
N ASN A 18 -15.94 -7.31 -27.75
CA ASN A 18 -15.75 -5.89 -28.02
C ASN A 18 -15.77 -5.09 -26.72
N PHE A 19 -14.68 -4.37 -26.45
CA PHE A 19 -14.56 -3.40 -25.37
C PHE A 19 -15.18 -2.08 -25.86
N ASP A 20 -16.19 -1.57 -25.16
CA ASP A 20 -16.79 -0.26 -25.43
C ASP A 20 -16.11 0.79 -24.53
N PRO A 21 -15.25 1.66 -25.07
CA PRO A 21 -14.54 2.68 -24.29
C PRO A 21 -15.44 3.82 -23.80
N THR A 22 -16.72 3.83 -24.19
CA THR A 22 -17.67 4.91 -23.88
C THR A 22 -18.46 4.67 -22.58
N ALA A 23 -18.31 3.49 -21.96
CA ALA A 23 -19.03 3.11 -20.73
C ALA A 23 -18.43 3.68 -19.43
N VAL A 24 -17.46 4.61 -19.51
CA VAL A 24 -16.86 5.26 -18.35
C VAL A 24 -17.76 6.40 -17.89
N VAL A 25 -18.53 6.17 -16.83
CA VAL A 25 -19.28 7.23 -16.13
C VAL A 25 -18.27 8.10 -15.37
N PRO A 26 -18.16 9.42 -15.64
CA PRO A 26 -17.28 10.29 -14.88
C PRO A 26 -17.88 10.52 -13.49
N GLU A 27 -17.21 10.01 -12.47
CA GLU A 27 -17.51 10.30 -11.06
C GLU A 27 -17.10 11.76 -10.74
N PRO A 28 -17.99 12.59 -10.17
CA PRO A 28 -17.68 14.00 -9.94
C PRO A 28 -16.64 14.14 -8.83
N LEU A 29 -15.54 14.82 -9.15
CA LEU A 29 -14.45 15.10 -8.20
C LEU A 29 -14.88 16.12 -7.13
N PRO A 30 -14.46 15.95 -5.87
CA PRO A 30 -14.74 16.91 -4.81
C PRO A 30 -14.00 18.25 -5.06
N PRO A 31 -14.55 19.38 -4.57
CA PRO A 31 -13.98 20.70 -4.81
C PRO A 31 -12.60 20.87 -4.15
N VAL A 32 -11.68 21.43 -4.92
CA VAL A 32 -10.30 21.75 -4.50
C VAL A 32 -10.31 22.90 -3.50
N VAL A 33 -9.73 22.69 -2.32
CA VAL A 33 -9.53 23.74 -1.31
C VAL A 33 -8.20 24.44 -1.59
N THR A 34 -8.22 25.66 -2.10
CA THR A 34 -7.01 26.47 -2.28
C THR A 34 -6.56 27.05 -0.94
N ALA A 35 -5.43 26.60 -0.42
CA ALA A 35 -4.74 27.26 0.69
C ALA A 35 -3.85 28.38 0.12
N ALA A 36 -4.13 29.64 0.47
CA ALA A 36 -3.24 30.77 0.20
C ALA A 36 -2.68 31.28 1.54
N ASN A 37 -1.36 31.39 1.62
CA ASN A 37 -0.63 31.99 2.74
C ASN A 37 -0.44 33.50 2.49
N GLY A 38 -0.58 34.32 3.55
CA GLY A 38 0.22 35.55 3.73
C GLY A 38 -0.51 36.90 3.85
N GLU A 39 -0.59 37.38 5.11
CA GLU A 39 -0.42 38.78 5.58
C GLU A 39 -1.61 39.74 5.74
N ASP A 40 -1.39 40.64 6.72
CA ASP A 40 -2.26 41.33 7.68
C ASP A 40 -3.07 42.54 7.14
N ALA A 41 -4.31 42.70 7.62
CA ALA A 41 -4.91 43.95 8.10
C ALA A 41 -6.46 43.90 8.02
N GLY A 42 -7.13 44.09 9.15
CA GLY A 42 -8.56 44.45 9.19
C GLY A 42 -9.37 43.68 10.22
N VAL A 43 -9.56 44.28 11.39
CA VAL A 43 -10.51 43.83 12.41
C VAL A 43 -11.92 44.08 11.89
N ASP A 44 -12.48 43.11 11.17
CA ASP A 44 -13.92 43.01 10.94
C ASP A 44 -14.48 41.81 11.71
N LYS A 45 -15.49 42.10 12.52
CA LYS A 45 -16.23 41.15 13.35
C LYS A 45 -16.87 40.09 12.46
N LEU A 46 -16.17 38.97 12.25
CA LEU A 46 -16.78 37.75 11.75
C LEU A 46 -17.54 37.10 12.89
N ASP A 47 -18.87 37.19 12.81
CA ASP A 47 -19.81 36.40 13.58
C ASP A 47 -19.29 34.95 13.67
N LYS A 48 -19.00 34.51 14.89
CA LYS A 48 -18.70 33.10 15.21
C LYS A 48 -19.98 32.28 15.01
N LYS A 49 -20.40 32.12 13.75
CA LYS A 49 -21.30 31.03 13.38
C LYS A 49 -20.46 29.77 13.56
N SER A 50 -20.68 29.08 14.68
CA SER A 50 -20.12 27.76 14.92
C SER A 50 -20.38 26.92 13.67
N ARG A 51 -19.34 26.64 12.89
CA ARG A 51 -19.43 25.65 11.84
C ARG A 51 -19.66 24.34 12.58
N GLU A 52 -20.90 23.88 12.56
CA GLU A 52 -21.27 22.57 13.05
C GLU A 52 -20.43 21.57 12.27
N ILE A 53 -19.44 20.98 12.94
CA ILE A 53 -18.65 19.89 12.36
C ILE A 53 -19.61 18.71 12.33
N VAL A 54 -20.28 18.53 11.20
CA VAL A 54 -21.02 17.31 10.93
C VAL A 54 -19.97 16.22 10.77
N LEU A 55 -19.67 15.50 11.86
CA LEU A 55 -19.02 14.20 11.75
C LEU A 55 -19.98 13.30 10.98
N GLY A 56 -19.84 13.27 9.65
CA GLY A 56 -20.40 12.21 8.85
C GLY A 56 -20.01 10.89 9.50
N LYS A 57 -20.98 10.01 9.73
CA LYS A 57 -20.70 8.70 10.33
C LYS A 57 -19.73 7.97 9.41
N ASN A 58 -18.46 7.88 9.79
CA ASN A 58 -17.47 7.05 9.11
C ASN A 58 -17.80 5.58 9.41
N VAL A 59 -18.82 5.05 8.72
CA VAL A 59 -19.26 3.66 8.84
C VAL A 59 -18.38 2.83 7.91
N HIS A 60 -17.32 2.25 8.45
CA HIS A 60 -16.52 1.26 7.74
C HIS A 60 -17.12 -0.12 7.96
N THR A 61 -17.85 -0.65 6.97
CA THR A 61 -18.49 -1.97 7.07
C THR A 61 -17.50 -3.13 6.94
N THR A 62 -16.23 -2.86 6.60
CA THR A 62 -15.21 -3.88 6.30
C THR A 62 -13.87 -3.65 7.00
N CYS A 63 -13.80 -2.84 8.07
CA CYS A 63 -12.55 -2.65 8.82
C CYS A 63 -12.31 -3.82 9.79
N PHE A 64 -11.04 -4.17 10.00
CA PHE A 64 -10.66 -5.01 11.13
C PHE A 64 -10.64 -4.13 12.38
N ALA A 65 -11.41 -4.50 13.40
CA ALA A 65 -11.41 -3.77 14.66
C ALA A 65 -10.02 -3.88 15.32
N VAL A 66 -9.41 -2.73 15.59
CA VAL A 66 -8.17 -2.59 16.34
C VAL A 66 -8.50 -1.76 17.58
N THR A 67 -8.14 -2.29 18.74
CA THR A 67 -8.33 -1.63 20.04
C THR A 67 -6.97 -1.24 20.60
N GLU A 68 -6.85 -0.05 21.18
CA GLU A 68 -5.66 0.32 21.95
C GLU A 68 -5.56 -0.60 23.18
N PRO A 69 -4.40 -1.21 23.45
CA PRO A 69 -4.21 -2.01 24.65
C PRO A 69 -4.20 -1.12 25.90
N GLU A 70 -4.78 -1.59 27.00
CA GLU A 70 -4.74 -0.86 28.27
C GLU A 70 -3.32 -0.88 28.87
N ALA A 71 -2.97 0.15 29.65
CA ALA A 71 -1.61 0.32 30.18
C ALA A 71 -1.14 -0.84 31.10
N ASN A 72 -2.07 -1.59 31.69
CA ASN A 72 -1.81 -2.74 32.57
C ASN A 72 -2.32 -4.06 31.98
N ASP A 73 -2.56 -4.08 30.68
CA ASP A 73 -3.16 -5.23 30.04
C ASP A 73 -2.14 -6.38 30.00
N GLU A 74 -2.38 -7.42 30.80
CA GLU A 74 -1.51 -8.59 30.85
C GLU A 74 -1.44 -9.22 29.46
N PHE A 75 -0.22 -9.52 29.00
CA PHE A 75 0.00 -10.16 27.70
C PHE A 75 -0.49 -11.60 27.82
N THR A 76 -1.79 -11.78 27.56
CA THR A 76 -2.48 -13.06 27.66
C THR A 76 -2.48 -13.74 26.31
N GLY A 77 -2.25 -15.05 26.31
CA GLY A 77 -2.27 -15.88 25.11
C GLY A 77 -3.55 -15.76 24.27
N ASP A 78 -4.66 -15.37 24.88
CA ASP A 78 -5.93 -15.10 24.20
C ASP A 78 -5.82 -13.93 23.21
N LYS A 79 -5.06 -12.87 23.52
CA LYS A 79 -4.86 -11.74 22.62
C LYS A 79 -3.95 -12.10 21.45
N GLU A 80 -2.88 -12.84 21.71
CA GLU A 80 -2.01 -13.36 20.65
C GLU A 80 -2.80 -14.27 19.71
N ALA A 81 -3.63 -15.17 20.25
CA ALA A 81 -4.47 -16.05 19.46
C ALA A 81 -5.50 -15.26 18.63
N TYR A 82 -6.13 -14.25 19.21
CA TYR A 82 -7.03 -13.35 18.49
C TYR A 82 -6.33 -12.64 17.34
N MET A 83 -5.17 -12.03 17.59
CA MET A 83 -4.39 -11.31 16.57
C MET A 83 -3.88 -12.24 15.48
N ALA A 84 -3.41 -13.44 15.84
CA ALA A 84 -3.06 -14.47 14.86
C ALA A 84 -4.27 -14.83 13.98
N GLY A 85 -5.46 -14.92 14.55
CA GLY A 85 -6.71 -15.12 13.81
C GLY A 85 -7.05 -13.97 12.85
N VAL A 86 -6.86 -12.71 13.27
CA VAL A 86 -7.05 -11.53 12.40
C VAL A 86 -6.08 -11.57 11.21
N LEU A 87 -4.79 -11.78 11.48
CA LEU A 87 -3.75 -11.85 10.45
C LEU A 87 -3.98 -13.03 9.49
N ALA A 88 -4.40 -14.18 9.99
CA ALA A 88 -4.73 -15.35 9.16
C ALA A 88 -5.91 -15.07 8.21
N ARG A 89 -6.97 -14.43 8.70
CA ARG A 89 -8.11 -14.02 7.85
C ARG A 89 -7.69 -13.02 6.78
N TYR A 90 -6.87 -12.03 7.16
CA TYR A 90 -6.35 -11.05 6.23
C TYR A 90 -5.48 -11.69 5.14
N ARG A 91 -4.53 -12.55 5.54
CA ARG A 91 -3.69 -13.33 4.61
C ARG A 91 -4.53 -14.15 3.63
N LYS A 92 -5.55 -14.86 4.11
CA LYS A 92 -6.46 -15.63 3.25
C LYS A 92 -7.14 -14.75 2.19
N SER A 93 -7.61 -13.56 2.60
CA SER A 93 -8.23 -12.60 1.68
C SER A 93 -7.25 -12.14 0.59
N LEU A 94 -6.02 -11.79 0.97
CA LEU A 94 -4.98 -11.38 0.01
C LEU A 94 -4.64 -12.52 -0.96
N MET A 95 -4.44 -13.74 -0.46
CA MET A 95 -4.15 -14.90 -1.32
C MET A 95 -5.24 -15.14 -2.37
N GLU A 96 -6.51 -14.99 -2.01
CA GLU A 96 -7.63 -15.16 -2.94
C GLU A 96 -7.67 -14.08 -4.03
N ARG A 97 -7.38 -12.83 -3.66
CA ARG A 97 -7.29 -11.71 -4.61
C ARG A 97 -6.11 -11.87 -5.56
N THR A 98 -4.95 -12.29 -5.06
CA THR A 98 -3.72 -12.47 -5.87
C THR A 98 -3.88 -13.54 -6.96
N LYS A 99 -4.66 -14.61 -6.74
CA LYS A 99 -4.91 -15.66 -7.75
C LYS A 99 -5.45 -15.14 -9.09
N HIS A 100 -6.17 -14.02 -9.05
CA HIS A 100 -6.86 -13.45 -10.19
C HIS A 100 -6.26 -12.09 -10.61
N HIS A 101 -5.06 -11.78 -10.16
CA HIS A 101 -4.43 -10.47 -10.34
C HIS A 101 -3.75 -10.35 -11.71
N LEU A 102 -4.51 -9.94 -12.72
CA LEU A 102 -4.04 -9.80 -14.12
C LEU A 102 -4.19 -8.38 -14.69
N GLY A 103 -4.72 -7.43 -13.91
CA GLY A 103 -5.04 -6.08 -14.38
C GLY A 103 -3.90 -5.05 -14.33
N TYR A 104 -2.79 -5.38 -13.67
CA TYR A 104 -1.66 -4.47 -13.46
C TYR A 104 -0.31 -5.20 -13.62
N PRO A 105 0.72 -4.54 -14.16
CA PRO A 105 2.03 -5.13 -14.41
C PRO A 105 2.87 -5.19 -13.12
N TYR A 106 2.44 -5.98 -12.14
CA TYR A 106 3.18 -6.20 -10.90
C TYR A 106 3.89 -7.56 -10.91
N ASN A 107 5.09 -7.60 -10.33
CA ASN A 107 5.62 -8.86 -9.84
C ASN A 107 4.74 -9.30 -8.66
N LEU A 108 4.31 -10.56 -8.66
CA LEU A 108 3.50 -11.15 -7.59
C LEU A 108 4.29 -12.22 -6.81
N ASP A 109 5.50 -12.54 -7.27
CA ASP A 109 6.40 -13.48 -6.64
C ASP A 109 7.45 -12.71 -5.82
N PHE A 110 7.15 -12.55 -4.54
CA PHE A 110 8.01 -11.88 -3.57
C PHE A 110 8.49 -12.88 -2.52
N ASP A 111 9.81 -13.08 -2.42
CA ASP A 111 10.44 -13.80 -1.32
C ASP A 111 11.41 -12.87 -0.57
N TYR A 112 10.95 -12.35 0.57
CA TYR A 112 11.74 -11.51 1.47
C TYR A 112 12.33 -12.30 2.64
N GLY A 113 12.36 -13.64 2.59
CA GLY A 113 12.84 -14.47 3.70
C GLY A 113 14.26 -14.10 4.15
N ALA A 114 15.16 -13.84 3.19
CA ALA A 114 16.53 -13.41 3.47
C ALA A 114 16.61 -12.03 4.13
N LEU A 115 15.61 -11.15 3.90
CA LEU A 115 15.58 -9.81 4.45
C LEU A 115 14.84 -9.71 5.79
N ALA A 116 14.03 -10.71 6.17
CA ALA A 116 13.11 -10.64 7.30
C ALA A 116 13.74 -10.15 8.62
N GLN A 117 15.01 -10.48 8.86
CA GLN A 117 15.75 -10.05 10.06
C GLN A 117 16.06 -8.54 10.06
N LEU A 118 16.12 -7.91 8.89
CA LEU A 118 16.40 -6.48 8.73
C LEU A 118 15.18 -5.62 9.06
N GLN A 119 13.96 -6.16 8.98
CA GLN A 119 12.73 -5.44 9.31
C GLN A 119 12.59 -5.07 10.80
N HIS A 120 13.47 -5.57 11.67
CA HIS A 120 13.52 -5.16 13.07
C HIS A 120 14.21 -3.79 13.29
N PHE A 121 14.87 -3.24 12.26
CA PHE A 121 15.54 -1.95 12.34
C PHE A 121 14.74 -0.86 11.62
N SER A 122 14.71 0.35 12.18
CA SER A 122 14.14 1.53 11.53
C SER A 122 15.10 2.09 10.47
N ILE A 123 15.30 1.34 9.39
CA ILE A 123 16.22 1.72 8.30
C ILE A 123 15.67 2.93 7.55
N ASN A 124 16.49 3.97 7.38
CA ASN A 124 16.15 5.18 6.64
C ASN A 124 17.37 5.76 5.90
N ASN A 125 17.31 5.85 4.57
CA ASN A 125 18.37 6.43 3.73
C ASN A 125 18.19 7.95 3.62
N LEU A 126 18.33 8.64 4.75
CA LEU A 126 18.17 10.09 4.80
C LEU A 126 19.34 10.79 4.10
N GLY A 127 19.05 11.54 3.03
CA GLY A 127 20.01 12.38 2.32
C GLY A 127 20.44 11.81 0.97
N ASP A 128 21.58 12.27 0.49
CA ASP A 128 22.17 11.81 -0.78
C ASP A 128 22.88 10.44 -0.60
N PRO A 129 22.79 9.51 -1.57
CA PRO A 129 23.38 8.17 -1.43
C PRO A 129 24.92 8.15 -1.34
N PHE A 130 25.58 9.19 -1.87
CA PHE A 130 27.04 9.32 -1.95
C PHE A 130 27.62 10.26 -0.89
N ILE A 131 26.77 10.92 -0.09
CA ILE A 131 27.19 11.83 0.98
C ILE A 131 26.84 11.21 2.33
N GLU A 132 27.79 11.24 3.26
CA GLU A 132 27.58 10.74 4.61
C GLU A 132 26.47 11.53 5.32
N SER A 133 25.56 10.82 5.99
CA SER A 133 24.43 11.39 6.71
C SER A 133 24.64 11.28 8.22
N ASN A 134 23.95 12.11 8.98
CA ASN A 134 23.91 12.01 10.44
C ASN A 134 23.00 10.87 10.94
N TYR A 135 22.20 10.24 10.08
CA TYR A 135 21.38 9.10 10.44
C TYR A 135 22.13 7.78 10.20
N GLY A 136 22.45 7.06 11.27
CA GLY A 136 23.31 5.87 11.23
C GLY A 136 22.63 4.53 10.93
N VAL A 137 21.29 4.46 10.94
CA VAL A 137 20.55 3.23 10.64
C VAL A 137 20.06 3.28 9.18
N HIS A 138 20.96 3.02 8.23
CA HIS A 138 20.67 3.15 6.80
C HIS A 138 21.17 1.94 5.99
N SER A 139 20.73 1.86 4.74
CA SER A 139 21.11 0.83 3.76
C SER A 139 21.82 1.41 2.52
N ARG A 140 22.34 2.66 2.57
CA ARG A 140 23.04 3.33 1.46
C ARG A 140 24.05 2.47 0.69
N GLN A 141 24.79 1.57 1.36
CA GLN A 141 25.72 0.66 0.67
C GLN A 141 25.01 -0.26 -0.34
N PHE A 142 23.81 -0.73 0.00
CA PHE A 142 22.96 -1.48 -0.94
C PHE A 142 22.40 -0.58 -2.03
N GLU A 143 21.97 0.64 -1.69
CA GLU A 143 21.46 1.61 -2.66
C GLU A 143 22.50 1.94 -3.75
N VAL A 144 23.71 2.31 -3.34
CA VAL A 144 24.82 2.58 -4.27
C VAL A 144 25.13 1.34 -5.11
N GLY A 145 25.19 0.15 -4.50
CA GLY A 145 25.40 -1.10 -5.24
C GLY A 145 24.31 -1.41 -6.28
N VAL A 146 23.05 -1.07 -6.00
CA VAL A 146 21.93 -1.21 -6.95
C VAL A 146 22.02 -0.16 -8.06
N LEU A 147 22.36 1.08 -7.74
CA LEU A 147 22.57 2.14 -8.74
C LEU A 147 23.70 1.76 -9.70
N ASP A 148 24.83 1.28 -9.17
CA ASP A 148 25.98 0.83 -9.96
C ASP A 148 25.63 -0.37 -10.85
N TRP A 149 24.72 -1.24 -10.44
CA TRP A 149 24.28 -2.38 -11.25
C TRP A 149 23.39 -1.95 -12.43
N PHE A 150 22.60 -0.89 -12.27
CA PHE A 150 21.67 -0.41 -13.30
C PHE A 150 22.26 0.63 -14.27
N ALA A 151 23.29 1.39 -13.86
CA ALA A 151 23.90 2.48 -14.62
C ALA A 151 24.76 1.99 -15.81
#